data_AF-A0A0X8CD46-F1
#
_entry.id   AF-A0A0X8CD46-F1
#
_cell.length_a   1.000
_cell.length_b   1.000
_cell.length_c   1.000
_cell.angle_alpha   90.00
_cell.angle_beta   90.00
_cell.angle_gamma   90.00
#
_symmetry.space_group_name_H-M   'P 1'
#
loop_
_entity.id
_entity.type
_entity.pdbx_description
1 polymer ?
#
loop_
_entity_poly.entity_id
_entity_poly.type
_entity_poly.pdbx_seq_one_letter_code
_entity_poly.pdbx_strand_id
1 'polypeptide(L)'
;MGLFSQLGVDAQAQTQAQTAGPTIRLAQAAPPDEVPPPRKQRRLRVTPYYSPDGVYPRYNPGPDALRVCNATYVQEYRPSGTVIVPRVSCYWRRG
;
A
#
# COMPACT_ATOMS: atom_id res chain seq x y z
N MET A 1 20.42 -61.00 1.67
CA MET A 1 20.25 -60.39 3.01
C MET A 1 21.65 -59.91 3.43
N GLY A 2 22.13 -58.71 3.17
CA GLY A 2 21.51 -57.39 3.22
C GLY A 2 22.30 -56.56 4.25
N LEU A 3 23.56 -56.21 3.95
CA LEU A 3 24.42 -55.40 4.82
C LEU A 3 24.70 -54.08 4.09
N PHE A 4 23.93 -53.05 4.46
CA PHE A 4 24.07 -51.70 3.95
C PHE A 4 25.18 -50.97 4.71
N SER A 5 26.21 -50.54 3.98
CA SER A 5 27.13 -49.47 4.38
C SER A 5 26.48 -48.13 4.06
N GLN A 6 26.28 -47.24 5.03
CA GLN A 6 26.28 -45.78 4.81
C GLN A 6 26.84 -45.04 6.03
N LEU A 7 27.93 -44.33 5.75
CA LEU A 7 28.56 -43.29 6.56
C LEU A 7 27.61 -42.09 6.63
N GLY A 8 27.56 -41.39 7.77
CA GLY A 8 26.70 -40.22 7.92
C GLY A 8 26.96 -39.47 9.22
N VAL A 9 27.95 -38.58 9.14
CA VAL A 9 28.51 -37.70 10.17
C VAL A 9 27.45 -36.92 10.96
N ASP A 10 27.74 -36.79 12.24
CA ASP A 10 27.02 -36.00 13.24
C ASP A 10 26.78 -34.54 12.85
N ALA A 11 25.65 -34.05 13.36
CA ALA A 11 25.41 -32.72 13.92
C ALA A 11 26.37 -31.59 13.48
N GLN A 12 25.83 -30.64 12.72
CA GLN A 12 25.76 -29.21 13.08
C GLN A 12 25.25 -28.44 11.85
N ALA A 13 23.93 -28.33 11.73
CA ALA A 13 23.34 -27.25 10.94
C ALA A 13 23.61 -25.95 11.69
N GLN A 14 24.76 -25.33 11.42
CA GLN A 14 25.08 -23.97 11.84
C GLN A 14 24.20 -23.02 11.02
N THR A 15 22.97 -22.79 11.48
CA THR A 15 22.17 -21.64 11.07
C THR A 15 22.83 -20.38 11.64
N GLN A 16 23.82 -19.85 10.92
CA GLN A 16 24.23 -18.46 11.10
C GLN A 16 23.08 -17.59 10.62
N ALA A 17 22.18 -17.24 11.54
CA ALA A 17 21.33 -16.08 11.38
C ALA A 17 22.24 -14.85 11.40
N GLN A 18 22.75 -14.49 10.22
CA GLN A 18 23.41 -13.22 9.99
C GLN A 18 22.31 -12.16 10.10
N THR A 19 22.15 -11.60 11.29
CA THR A 19 21.48 -10.32 11.49
C THR A 19 22.25 -9.26 10.72
N ALA A 20 21.97 -9.16 9.42
CA ALA A 20 22.27 -7.99 8.63
C ALA A 20 21.33 -6.89 9.15
N GLY A 21 21.83 -6.14 10.14
CA GLY A 21 21.22 -4.85 10.47
C GLY A 21 21.10 -4.02 9.18
N PRO A 22 20.11 -3.12 9.08
CA PRO A 22 19.96 -2.30 7.89
C PRO A 22 21.22 -1.46 7.72
N THR A 23 22.08 -1.82 6.77
CA THR A 23 23.18 -0.97 6.35
C THR A 23 22.56 0.25 5.67
N ILE A 24 22.36 1.30 6.45
CA ILE A 24 22.00 2.62 5.93
C ILE A 24 23.19 3.07 5.10
N ARG A 25 23.07 2.97 3.77
CA ARG A 25 24.01 3.64 2.87
C ARG A 25 23.71 5.14 2.96
N LEU A 26 24.50 5.86 3.76
CA LEU A 26 24.53 7.31 3.69
C LEU A 26 24.96 7.69 2.26
N ALA A 27 24.12 8.44 1.56
CA ALA A 27 24.50 9.02 0.29
C ALA A 27 25.62 10.04 0.54
N GLN A 28 26.84 9.78 0.04
CA GLN A 28 27.87 10.81 0.00
C GLN A 28 27.40 11.99 -0.87
N ALA A 29 27.62 13.21 -0.37
CA ALA A 29 27.41 14.44 -1.13
C ALA A 29 28.36 14.47 -2.33
N ALA A 30 27.83 14.65 -3.53
CA ALA A 30 28.61 14.85 -4.74
C ALA A 30 29.38 16.20 -4.66
N PRO A 31 30.60 16.29 -5.23
CA PRO A 31 31.33 17.54 -5.31
C PRO A 31 30.50 18.62 -6.04
N PRO A 32 30.56 19.90 -5.62
CA PRO A 32 29.66 20.96 -6.10
C PRO A 32 29.79 21.28 -7.60
N ASP A 33 30.84 20.77 -8.26
CA ASP A 33 31.11 21.00 -9.69
C ASP A 33 30.42 20.00 -10.63
N GLU A 34 29.75 18.98 -10.08
CA GLU A 34 29.07 17.96 -10.86
C GLU A 34 27.55 18.12 -10.71
N VAL A 35 27.04 19.29 -11.11
CA VAL A 35 25.59 19.53 -11.21
C VAL A 35 25.12 19.01 -12.57
N PRO A 36 24.49 17.82 -12.65
CA PRO A 36 23.94 17.35 -13.92
C PRO A 36 22.89 18.35 -14.41
N PRO A 37 22.83 18.64 -15.72
CA PRO A 37 21.89 19.60 -16.25
C PRO A 37 20.45 19.21 -15.88
N PRO A 38 19.57 20.18 -15.61
CA PRO A 38 18.20 19.90 -15.20
C PRO A 38 17.52 19.04 -16.26
N ARG A 39 17.23 17.79 -15.92
CA ARG A 39 16.51 16.87 -16.81
C ARG A 39 15.14 17.49 -17.06
N LYS A 40 14.85 17.84 -18.31
CA LYS A 40 13.53 18.32 -18.73
C LYS A 40 12.52 17.23 -18.44
N GLN A 41 11.75 17.37 -17.35
CA GLN A 41 10.67 16.47 -17.04
C GLN A 41 9.61 16.61 -18.14
N ARG A 42 9.35 15.52 -18.86
CA ARG A 42 8.32 15.49 -19.89
C ARG A 42 6.99 15.73 -19.18
N ARG A 43 6.29 16.81 -19.54
CA ARG A 43 4.97 17.11 -18.95
C ARG A 43 4.05 15.91 -19.19
N LEU A 44 3.45 15.43 -18.11
CA LEU A 44 2.41 14.41 -18.18
C LEU A 44 1.24 14.99 -18.98
N ARG A 45 0.88 14.34 -20.09
CA ARG A 45 -0.31 14.71 -20.85
C ARG A 45 -1.51 14.17 -20.10
N VAL A 46 -2.26 15.07 -19.46
CA VAL A 46 -3.52 14.74 -18.80
C VAL A 46 -4.62 14.81 -19.86
N THR A 47 -5.25 13.67 -20.18
CA THR A 47 -6.43 13.64 -21.04
C THR A 47 -7.61 14.22 -20.26
N PRO A 48 -8.30 15.25 -20.76
CA PRO A 48 -9.42 15.82 -20.04
C PRO A 48 -10.58 14.81 -20.03
N TYR A 49 -11.18 14.66 -18.86
CA TYR A 49 -12.28 13.73 -18.64
C TYR A 49 -13.60 14.44 -18.93
N TYR A 50 -14.02 14.43 -20.19
CA TYR A 50 -15.20 15.15 -20.68
C TYR A 50 -16.52 14.41 -20.45
N SER A 51 -16.47 13.10 -20.19
CA SER A 51 -17.66 12.26 -20.05
C SER A 51 -17.50 11.39 -18.81
N PRO A 52 -18.10 11.76 -17.68
CA PRO A 52 -18.05 10.94 -16.48
C PRO A 52 -18.69 9.57 -16.71
N ASP A 53 -18.13 8.53 -16.07
CA ASP A 53 -18.35 7.09 -16.27
C ASP A 53 -19.78 6.60 -15.91
N GLY A 54 -20.79 7.44 -16.11
CA GLY A 54 -22.20 7.04 -15.97
C GLY A 54 -22.61 6.69 -14.54
N VAL A 55 -21.71 6.80 -13.54
CA VAL A 55 -22.05 6.77 -12.11
C VAL A 55 -22.70 8.10 -11.72
N TYR A 56 -23.72 8.51 -12.48
CA TYR A 56 -24.64 9.53 -12.07
C TYR A 56 -25.55 8.92 -10.99
N PRO A 57 -25.67 9.54 -9.81
CA PRO A 57 -26.73 9.16 -8.90
C PRO A 57 -28.07 9.30 -9.65
N ARG A 58 -29.09 8.54 -9.24
CA ARG A 58 -30.45 8.61 -9.78
C ARG A 58 -31.06 10.03 -9.75
N TYR A 59 -30.39 10.97 -9.10
CA TYR A 59 -30.66 12.39 -8.93
C TYR A 59 -29.36 13.18 -9.20
N ASN A 60 -29.43 14.29 -9.94
CA ASN A 60 -28.28 15.16 -10.19
C ASN A 60 -28.04 16.07 -8.95
N PRO A 61 -26.92 15.92 -8.21
CA PRO A 61 -26.68 16.68 -6.98
C PRO A 61 -26.37 18.18 -7.21
N GLY A 62 -26.12 18.58 -8.46
CA GLY A 62 -25.76 19.96 -8.84
C GLY A 62 -24.26 20.13 -9.06
N PRO A 63 -23.85 21.28 -9.65
CA PRO A 63 -22.44 21.60 -9.85
C PRO A 63 -21.70 21.68 -8.50
N ASP A 64 -20.42 21.32 -8.51
CA ASP A 64 -19.51 21.32 -7.35
C ASP A 64 -19.99 20.51 -6.13
N ALA A 65 -20.93 19.59 -6.33
CA ALA A 65 -21.39 18.72 -5.26
C ALA A 65 -20.30 17.74 -4.82
N LEU A 66 -20.04 17.70 -3.52
CA LEU A 66 -19.07 16.79 -2.92
C LEU A 66 -19.79 15.60 -2.29
N ARG A 67 -19.26 14.40 -2.52
CA ARG A 67 -19.72 13.19 -1.85
C ARG A 67 -19.03 13.06 -0.50
N VAL A 68 -19.77 13.33 0.57
CA VAL A 68 -19.27 13.23 1.94
C VAL A 68 -19.66 11.87 2.51
N CYS A 69 -18.68 11.17 3.08
CA CYS A 69 -18.89 9.89 3.75
C CYS A 69 -18.41 9.98 5.20
N ASN A 70 -19.22 9.47 6.13
CA ASN A 70 -18.85 9.29 7.52
C ASN A 70 -18.81 7.79 7.84
N ALA A 71 -17.79 7.38 8.59
CA ALA A 71 -17.62 6.02 9.07
C ALA A 71 -17.75 6.02 10.60
N THR A 72 -18.65 5.20 11.11
CA THR A 72 -18.82 4.98 12.55
C THR A 72 -18.44 3.55 12.88
N TYR A 73 -17.58 3.38 13.88
CA TYR A 73 -17.21 2.06 14.35
C TYR A 73 -18.21 1.63 15.42
N VAL A 74 -18.91 0.52 15.16
CA VAL A 74 -19.88 -0.04 16.09
C VAL A 74 -19.46 -1.43 16.50
N GLN A 75 -19.74 -1.79 17.75
CA GLN A 75 -19.53 -3.13 18.24
C GLN A 75 -20.69 -4.01 17.80
N GLU A 76 -20.39 -5.05 17.03
CA GLU A 76 -21.34 -6.10 16.64
C GLU A 76 -21.02 -7.38 17.41
N TYR A 77 -22.02 -7.92 18.11
CA TYR A 77 -21.87 -9.16 18.88
C TYR A 77 -22.17 -10.37 17.98
N ARG A 78 -21.15 -11.18 17.70
CA ARG A 78 -21.29 -12.45 16.99
C ARG A 78 -21.05 -13.62 17.96
N PRO A 79 -21.55 -14.83 17.68
CA PRO A 79 -21.30 -16.00 18.53
C PRO A 79 -19.82 -16.30 18.79
N SER A 80 -18.92 -15.88 17.89
CA SER A 80 -17.47 -16.02 18.02
C SER A 80 -16.79 -14.90 18.83
N GLY A 81 -17.53 -13.86 19.23
CA GLY A 81 -17.01 -12.70 19.95
C GLY A 81 -17.48 -11.36 19.36
N THR A 82 -17.13 -10.28 20.07
CA THR A 82 -17.44 -8.90 19.64
C THR A 82 -16.46 -8.46 18.56
N VAL A 83 -16.98 -7.93 17.45
CA VAL A 83 -16.18 -7.38 16.35
C VAL A 83 -16.54 -5.92 16.16
N ILE A 84 -15.54 -5.06 15.98
CA ILE A 84 -15.74 -3.66 15.64
C ILE A 84 -15.90 -3.56 14.12
N VAL A 85 -17.11 -3.22 13.66
CA VAL A 85 -17.43 -3.11 12.24
C VAL A 85 -17.67 -1.63 11.85
N PRO A 86 -17.14 -1.18 10.70
CA PRO A 86 -17.43 0.15 10.21
C PRO A 86 -18.83 0.19 9.57
N ARG A 87 -19.68 1.07 10.06
CA ARG A 87 -20.90 1.49 9.37
C ARG A 87 -20.63 2.80 8.65
N VAL A 88 -20.65 2.74 7.32
CA VAL A 88 -20.43 3.88 6.44
C VAL A 88 -21.77 4.44 5.95
N SER A 89 -21.92 5.76 6.02
CA SER A 89 -23.03 6.50 5.44
C SER A 89 -22.48 7.61 4.57
N CYS A 90 -22.98 7.71 3.34
CA CYS A 90 -22.53 8.69 2.36
C CYS A 90 -23.71 9.50 1.84
N TYR A 91 -23.50 10.80 1.66
CA TYR A 91 -24.48 11.71 1.10
C TYR A 91 -23.81 12.79 0.25
N TRP A 92 -24.57 13.42 -0.62
CA TRP A 92 -24.12 14.56 -1.40
C TRP A 92 -24.31 15.84 -0.59
N ARG A 93 -23.27 16.67 -0.50
CA ARG A 93 -23.33 18.02 0.05
C ARG A 93 -23.27 19.00 -1.12
N ARG A 94 -24.17 19.98 -1.14
CA ARG A 94 -24.13 21.08 -2.12
C ARG A 94 -22.85 21.89 -1.89
N GLY A 95 -22.23 22.30 -3.00
CA GLY A 95 -21.05 23.18 -3.03
C GLY A 95 -21.41 24.62 -2.67
#